data_AF-A0A2D9X021-F1
#
_entry.id   AF-A0A2D9X021-F1
#
_cell.length_a   1.000
_cell.length_b   1.000
_cell.length_c   1.000
_cell.angle_alpha   90.00
_cell.angle_beta   90.00
_cell.angle_gamma   90.00
#
_symmetry.space_group_name_H-M   'P 1'
#
loop_
_entity.id
_entity.type
_entity.pdbx_description
1 polymer ?
#
loop_
_entity_poly.entity_id
_entity_poly.type
_entity_poly.pdbx_seq_one_letter_code
_entity_poly.pdbx_strand_id
1 'polypeptide(L)'
;MSMTYTWEVTSIQTKDETNTDNATNKDAVIQTRWKVIGKDSDGNEGVFNGATPLTSVNTSASDFKALADLKEEDVLGWIQAKVTGDYETHVNAQIQKQIDDMAIKETDLPWKD
;
A
#
# COMPACT_ATOMS: atom_id res chain seq x y z
N MET A 1 -0.05 -1.31 -21.73
CA MET A 1 -1.03 -2.21 -21.08
C MET A 1 -1.66 -1.43 -19.94
N SER A 2 -2.99 -1.33 -19.90
CA SER A 2 -3.68 -0.69 -18.78
C SER A 2 -3.94 -1.75 -17.71
N MET A 3 -3.34 -1.59 -16.52
CA MET A 3 -3.70 -2.37 -15.35
C MET A 3 -4.81 -1.67 -14.58
N THR A 4 -5.70 -2.45 -13.98
CA THR A 4 -6.62 -1.96 -12.96
C THR A 4 -6.08 -2.31 -11.59
N TYR A 5 -6.10 -1.35 -10.65
CA TYR A 5 -5.54 -1.53 -9.31
C TYR A 5 -6.63 -1.47 -8.25
N THR A 6 -6.66 -2.48 -7.39
CA THR A 6 -7.54 -2.53 -6.21
C THR A 6 -6.68 -2.46 -4.95
N TRP A 7 -6.94 -1.47 -4.10
CA TRP A 7 -6.19 -1.23 -2.87
C TRP A 7 -7.00 -1.64 -1.64
N GLU A 8 -6.33 -2.14 -0.61
CA GLU A 8 -6.96 -2.55 0.65
C GLU A 8 -5.99 -2.31 1.81
N VAL A 9 -6.48 -1.71 2.89
CA VAL A 9 -5.75 -1.62 4.17
C VAL A 9 -5.98 -2.90 4.95
N THR A 10 -4.90 -3.62 5.24
CA THR A 10 -4.98 -4.94 5.90
C THR A 10 -4.76 -4.85 7.41
N SER A 11 -4.10 -3.80 7.89
CA SER A 11 -3.89 -3.57 9.33
C SER A 11 -3.44 -2.14 9.60
N ILE A 12 -3.81 -1.61 10.76
CA ILE A 12 -3.29 -0.36 11.32
C ILE A 12 -2.78 -0.61 12.75
N GLN A 13 -1.76 0.14 13.15
CA GLN A 13 -1.30 0.21 14.54
C GLN A 13 -1.29 1.67 14.99
N THR A 14 -1.67 1.89 16.25
CA THR A 14 -1.85 3.22 16.81
C THR A 14 -0.96 3.45 18.02
N LYS A 15 -0.66 4.71 18.30
CA LYS A 15 -0.10 5.18 19.57
C LYS A 15 -0.48 6.66 19.75
N ASP A 16 -0.42 7.15 20.98
CA ASP A 16 -0.57 8.59 21.22
C ASP A 16 0.66 9.35 20.68
N GLU A 17 0.43 10.44 19.96
CA GLU A 17 1.50 11.35 19.52
C GLU A 17 1.19 12.78 19.94
N THR A 18 2.20 13.48 20.46
CA THR A 18 2.11 14.92 20.71
C THR A 18 2.48 15.66 19.43
N ASN A 19 1.59 16.54 18.97
CA ASN A 19 1.81 17.33 17.76
C ASN A 19 2.63 18.60 18.02
N THR A 20 2.93 19.35 16.96
CA THR A 20 3.68 20.61 17.02
C THR A 20 3.01 21.70 17.86
N ASP A 21 1.70 21.60 18.09
CA ASP A 21 0.92 22.54 18.92
C ASP A 21 0.87 22.11 20.39
N ASN A 22 1.68 21.09 20.77
CA ASN A 22 1.74 20.51 22.10
C ASN A 22 0.40 19.90 22.57
N ALA A 23 -0.45 19.49 21.62
CA ALA A 23 -1.68 18.74 21.85
C ALA A 23 -1.43 17.24 21.62
N THR A 24 -2.15 16.37 22.35
CA THR A 24 -2.04 14.91 22.19
C THR A 24 -3.10 14.39 21.22
N ASN A 25 -2.63 13.86 20.10
CA ASN A 25 -3.42 13.10 19.14
C ASN A 25 -3.51 11.65 19.64
N LYS A 26 -4.63 11.32 20.30
CA LYS A 26 -4.90 9.99 20.86
C LYS A 26 -5.06 8.95 19.76
N ASP A 27 -4.49 7.77 19.95
CA ASP A 27 -4.58 6.64 19.02
C ASP A 27 -4.25 7.02 17.56
N ALA A 28 -3.26 7.89 17.37
CA ALA A 28 -2.79 8.27 16.05
C ALA A 28 -2.27 7.04 15.29
N VAL A 29 -2.63 6.90 14.02
CA VAL A 29 -2.14 5.81 13.16
C VAL A 29 -0.66 6.04 12.85
N ILE A 30 0.19 5.11 13.29
CA ILE A 30 1.65 5.21 13.13
C ILE A 30 2.25 4.16 12.20
N GLN A 31 1.50 3.10 11.93
CA GLN A 31 1.90 2.07 10.99
C GLN A 31 0.68 1.54 10.27
N THR A 32 0.78 1.41 8.95
CA THR A 32 -0.21 0.71 8.14
C THR A 32 0.43 -0.48 7.43
N ARG A 33 -0.39 -1.49 7.17
CA ARG A 33 -0.13 -2.56 6.20
C ARG A 33 -1.25 -2.52 5.18
N TRP A 34 -0.90 -2.76 3.93
CA TRP A 34 -1.82 -2.67 2.82
C TRP A 34 -1.40 -3.62 1.72
N LYS A 35 -2.32 -3.89 0.81
CA LYS A 35 -2.02 -4.59 -0.43
C LYS A 35 -2.63 -3.85 -1.61
N VAL A 36 -2.01 -4.01 -2.77
CA VAL A 36 -2.57 -3.60 -4.05
C VAL A 36 -2.57 -4.81 -4.96
N ILE A 37 -3.72 -5.06 -5.59
CA ILE A 37 -3.92 -6.10 -6.59
C ILE A 37 -3.99 -5.41 -7.93
N GLY A 38 -3.03 -5.70 -8.82
CA GLY A 38 -3.06 -5.23 -10.20
C GLY A 38 -3.56 -6.34 -11.12
N LYS A 39 -4.53 -6.02 -11.95
CA LYS A 39 -5.14 -6.93 -12.92
C LYS A 39 -4.92 -6.43 -14.35
N ASP A 40 -4.39 -7.28 -15.22
CA ASP A 40 -4.19 -6.96 -16.64
C ASP A 40 -5.49 -7.16 -17.47
N SER A 41 -5.39 -6.96 -18.78
CA SER A 41 -6.53 -7.13 -19.71
C SER A 41 -6.97 -8.57 -19.89
N ASP A 42 -6.09 -9.54 -19.61
CA ASP A 42 -6.35 -10.97 -19.78
C ASP A 42 -6.88 -11.59 -18.48
N GLY A 43 -6.94 -10.79 -17.41
CA GLY A 43 -7.47 -11.16 -16.11
C GLY A 43 -6.44 -11.76 -15.16
N ASN A 44 -5.15 -11.73 -15.50
CA ASN A 44 -4.07 -12.16 -14.63
C ASN A 44 -3.87 -11.14 -13.50
N GLU A 45 -3.55 -11.62 -12.31
CA GLU A 45 -3.47 -10.80 -11.10
C GLU A 45 -2.10 -10.92 -10.44
N GLY A 46 -1.47 -9.78 -10.18
CA GLY A 46 -0.29 -9.66 -9.31
C GLY A 46 -0.66 -8.93 -8.02
N VAL A 47 0.00 -9.26 -6.92
CA VAL A 47 -0.25 -8.65 -5.60
C VAL A 47 1.03 -8.08 -5.01
N PHE A 48 1.00 -6.81 -4.62
CA PHE A 48 2.06 -6.21 -3.82
C PHE A 48 1.56 -5.98 -2.39
N ASN A 49 2.36 -6.38 -1.39
CA ASN A 49 2.07 -6.16 0.02
C ASN A 49 3.04 -5.09 0.54
N GLY A 50 2.48 -3.97 1.00
CA GLY A 50 3.24 -2.83 1.49
C GLY A 50 3.05 -2.57 2.98
N ALA A 51 3.97 -1.79 3.52
CA ALA A 51 3.88 -1.24 4.86
C ALA A 51 4.32 0.23 4.82
N THR A 52 3.50 1.12 5.37
CA THR A 52 3.77 2.55 5.37
C THR A 52 3.76 3.08 6.80
N PRO A 53 4.91 3.50 7.34
CA PRO A 53 4.94 4.28 8.57
C PRO A 53 4.28 5.64 8.36
N LEU A 54 3.47 6.07 9.32
CA LEU A 54 2.78 7.35 9.34
C LEU A 54 3.09 8.08 10.66
N THR A 55 2.75 9.36 10.72
CA THR A 55 2.83 10.15 11.95
C THR A 55 1.83 11.30 11.89
N SER A 56 1.27 11.64 13.05
CA SER A 56 0.41 12.79 13.27
C SER A 56 1.14 13.95 13.97
N VAL A 57 2.45 13.86 14.19
CA VAL A 57 3.24 14.91 14.87
C VAL A 57 3.08 16.26 14.18
N ASN A 58 2.97 16.27 12.85
CA ASN A 58 2.78 17.49 12.05
C ASN A 58 1.30 17.77 11.72
N THR A 59 0.36 17.12 12.42
CA THR A 59 -1.08 17.29 12.23
C THR A 59 -1.65 18.07 13.41
N SER A 60 -2.16 19.26 13.14
CA SER A 60 -2.80 20.12 14.15
C SER A 60 -4.00 19.40 14.79
N ALA A 61 -4.42 19.83 15.98
CA ALA A 61 -5.57 19.22 16.66
C ALA A 61 -6.89 19.41 15.88
N SER A 62 -7.01 20.48 15.08
CA SER A 62 -8.18 20.73 14.24
C SER A 62 -8.23 19.88 12.97
N ASP A 63 -7.06 19.46 12.46
CA ASP A 63 -6.95 18.61 11.27
C ASP A 63 -6.88 17.12 11.62
N PHE A 64 -6.65 16.79 12.90
CA PHE A 64 -6.56 15.41 13.36
C PHE A 64 -7.93 14.73 13.32
N LYS A 65 -8.00 13.58 12.65
CA LYS A 65 -9.19 12.75 12.59
C LYS A 65 -9.05 11.58 13.56
N ALA A 66 -9.96 11.51 14.53
CA ALA A 66 -9.94 10.46 15.54
C ALA A 66 -10.16 9.07 14.91
N LEU A 67 -9.55 8.05 15.50
CA LEU A 67 -9.62 6.66 14.99
C LEU A 67 -11.07 6.18 14.73
N ALA A 68 -12.00 6.54 15.62
CA ALA A 68 -13.41 6.15 15.51
C ALA A 68 -14.13 6.77 14.31
N ASP A 69 -13.62 7.89 13.78
CA ASP A 69 -14.18 8.60 12.64
C ASP A 69 -13.49 8.23 11.33
N LEU A 70 -12.36 7.52 11.38
CA LEU A 70 -11.61 7.11 10.20
C LEU A 70 -12.40 6.11 9.36
N LYS A 71 -12.31 6.34 8.05
CA LYS A 71 -12.72 5.40 7.02
C LYS A 71 -11.47 4.90 6.31
N GLU A 72 -11.60 3.76 5.66
CA GLU A 72 -10.50 3.19 4.88
C GLU A 72 -10.01 4.14 3.78
N GLU A 73 -10.91 4.92 3.17
CA GLU A 73 -10.58 5.93 2.16
C GLU A 73 -9.59 7.00 2.66
N ASP A 74 -9.68 7.40 3.94
CA ASP A 74 -8.75 8.37 4.53
C ASP A 74 -7.34 7.77 4.59
N VAL A 75 -7.25 6.53 5.09
CA VAL A 75 -5.98 5.82 5.30
C VAL A 75 -5.32 5.46 3.96
N LEU A 76 -6.12 5.02 2.98
CA LEU A 76 -5.65 4.76 1.63
C LEU A 76 -5.12 6.04 0.97
N GLY A 77 -5.79 7.18 1.15
CA GLY A 77 -5.32 8.46 0.65
C GLY A 77 -3.92 8.82 1.19
N TRP A 78 -3.67 8.60 2.49
CA TRP A 78 -2.36 8.84 3.09
C TRP A 78 -1.29 7.87 2.58
N ILE A 79 -1.64 6.59 2.41
CA ILE A 79 -0.75 5.56 1.85
C ILE A 79 -0.39 5.93 0.41
N GLN A 80 -1.37 6.22 -0.44
CA GLN A 80 -1.17 6.56 -1.85
C GLN A 80 -0.35 7.84 -2.02
N ALA A 81 -0.50 8.83 -1.12
CA ALA A 81 0.38 10.00 -1.11
C ALA A 81 1.87 9.67 -0.84
N LYS A 82 2.16 8.53 -0.18
CA LYS A 82 3.52 8.01 0.02
C LYS A 82 3.96 7.08 -1.11
N VAL A 83 3.04 6.38 -1.77
CA VAL A 83 3.32 5.51 -2.90
C VAL A 83 3.24 6.30 -4.19
N THR A 84 4.25 7.15 -4.42
CA THR A 84 4.37 7.98 -5.63
C THR A 84 5.77 7.88 -6.22
N GLY A 85 5.94 8.30 -7.48
CA GLY A 85 7.23 8.36 -8.15
C GLY A 85 7.90 6.99 -8.29
N ASP A 86 9.15 6.88 -7.86
CA ASP A 86 9.92 5.64 -7.98
C ASP A 86 9.33 4.50 -7.16
N TYR A 87 8.69 4.79 -6.03
CA TYR A 87 8.08 3.74 -5.21
C TYR A 87 6.85 3.15 -5.90
N GLU A 88 5.99 3.99 -6.49
CA GLU A 88 4.88 3.54 -7.31
C GLU A 88 5.36 2.72 -8.51
N THR A 89 6.43 3.17 -9.18
CA THR A 89 7.07 2.45 -10.28
C THR A 89 7.52 1.06 -9.84
N HIS A 90 8.17 0.96 -8.67
CA HIS A 90 8.59 -0.32 -8.10
C HIS A 90 7.39 -1.24 -7.78
N VAL A 91 6.34 -0.71 -7.15
CA VAL A 91 5.11 -1.45 -6.84
C VAL A 91 4.51 -2.05 -8.11
N ASN A 92 4.33 -1.23 -9.14
CA ASN A 92 3.76 -1.64 -10.42
C ASN A 92 4.66 -2.69 -11.12
N ALA A 93 5.99 -2.51 -11.06
CA ALA A 93 6.93 -3.47 -11.62
C ALA A 93 6.89 -4.83 -10.92
N GLN A 94 6.71 -4.88 -9.59
CA GLN A 94 6.56 -6.15 -8.86
C GLN A 94 5.27 -6.88 -9.23
N ILE A 95 4.17 -6.16 -9.41
CA ILE A 95 2.89 -6.72 -9.86
C ILE A 95 3.05 -7.26 -11.29
N GLN A 96 3.59 -6.46 -12.21
CA GLN A 96 3.80 -6.88 -13.59
C GLN A 96 4.69 -8.11 -13.67
N LYS A 97 5.78 -8.16 -12.89
CA LYS A 97 6.65 -9.33 -12.82
C LYS A 97 5.87 -10.60 -12.44
N GLN A 98 5.00 -10.53 -11.44
CA GLN A 98 4.19 -11.70 -11.05
C GLN A 98 3.28 -12.18 -12.17
N ILE A 99 2.69 -11.25 -12.94
CA ILE A 99 1.86 -11.56 -14.10
C ILE A 99 2.70 -12.17 -15.22
N ASP A 100 3.85 -11.57 -15.55
CA ASP A 100 4.75 -12.07 -16.58
C ASP A 100 5.25 -13.49 -16.25
N ASP A 101 5.53 -13.74 -14.97
CA ASP A 101 5.96 -15.05 -14.47
C ASP A 101 4.88 -16.13 -14.67
N MET A 102 3.58 -15.77 -14.79
CA MET A 102 2.50 -16.73 -15.11
C MET A 102 2.59 -17.28 -16.54
N ALA A 103 3.23 -16.56 -17.46
CA ALA A 103 3.43 -17.02 -18.82
C ALA A 103 4.62 -17.99 -18.97
N ILE A 104 5.46 -18.11 -17.93
CA ILE A 104 6.62 -19.00 -17.93
C ILE A 104 6.15 -20.45 -17.94
N LYS A 105 6.65 -21.22 -18.90
CA LYS A 105 6.42 -22.66 -19.02
C LYS A 105 7.72 -23.40 -18.77
N GLU A 106 7.66 -24.42 -17.93
CA GLU A 106 8.74 -25.40 -17.85
C GLU A 106 8.82 -26.18 -19.15
N THR A 107 10.04 -26.40 -19.63
CA THR A 107 10.34 -27.25 -20.79
C THR A 107 11.41 -28.24 -20.39
N ASP A 108 11.37 -29.43 -20.98
CA ASP A 108 12.44 -30.39 -20.82
C ASP A 108 13.75 -29.80 -21.36
N LEU A 109 14.84 -30.11 -20.65
CA LEU A 109 16.18 -29.71 -21.08
C LEU A 109 16.51 -30.45 -22.38
N PRO A 110 16.83 -29.75 -23.49
CA PRO A 110 17.03 -30.38 -24.79
C PRO A 110 18.29 -31.27 -24.88
N TRP A 111 19.07 -31.35 -23.80
CA TRP A 111 20.27 -32.17 -23.66
C TRP A 111 20.16 -33.19 -22.51
N LYS A 112 18.98 -33.37 -21.92
CA LYS A 112 18.75 -34.45 -20.96
C LYS A 112 18.34 -35.71 -21.73
N ASP A 113 19.31 -36.61 -21.91
CA ASP A 113 19.06 -37.98 -22.38
C ASP A 113 18.23 -38.79 -21.36
#